data_AF-A0A284S901-F1
#
_entry.id   AF-A0A284S901-F1
#
_cell.length_a   1.000
_cell.length_b   1.000
_cell.length_c   1.000
_cell.angle_alpha   90.00
_cell.angle_beta   90.00
_cell.angle_gamma   90.00
#
_symmetry.space_group_name_H-M   'P 1'
#
loop_
_entity.id
_entity.type
_entity.pdbx_description
1 polymer ?
#
loop_
_entity_poly.entity_id
_entity_poly.type
_entity_poly.pdbx_seq_one_letter_code
_entity_poly.pdbx_strand_id
1 'polypeptide(L)'
;MVRTRRSSSVPEQLERTAKRDRKAKTNAKKSQSAKVKTGTNIHSDTISPWHVGAHVSVAGGVENAVLNAASIGANAFALFLKSPRQWASAGLNPSNIENFKARMQEYHYKPRDVLPHGSYLINLGNPDAEKRQKSYECFVDDLNRCEQLGLEVYNFHPGSSVGATTTGESIGLIAECLNQAHTAMTSVVTVLENMAGSGHIIGSDFSHLADIIAAVKDKSRVGVMFAAGYDIRTKEGWEETLTKFDQRVGLSYLRGMHLNDSKTDFASKRDRHENIGMGYIGLEPFHHILTDPRVQGIPLILETPEPETWATEIKVLNELSTCTKLDEKKKKALLCRIRKSLKRAGPPYRAGSKPNGSTKTRKGS
;
A
#
# COMPACT_ATOMS: atom_id res chain seq x y z
N MET A 1 54.62 -21.82 66.42
CA MET A 1 55.65 -21.72 65.37
C MET A 1 54.94 -21.53 64.03
N VAL A 2 55.39 -20.52 63.28
CA VAL A 2 54.90 -19.98 62.00
C VAL A 2 54.47 -21.02 60.96
N ARG A 3 53.37 -20.75 60.22
CA ARG A 3 53.35 -20.79 58.73
C ARG A 3 52.10 -20.16 58.12
N THR A 4 52.31 -19.00 57.50
CA THR A 4 51.47 -18.31 56.52
C THR A 4 51.41 -19.02 55.18
N ARG A 5 50.23 -19.05 54.53
CA ARG A 5 50.10 -19.04 53.06
C ARG A 5 48.88 -18.21 52.64
N ARG A 6 49.13 -17.22 51.76
CA ARG A 6 48.14 -16.55 50.91
C ARG A 6 47.78 -17.48 49.73
N SER A 7 46.54 -17.39 49.24
CA SER A 7 46.24 -17.54 47.81
C SER A 7 45.00 -16.73 47.45
N SER A 8 45.21 -15.78 46.55
CA SER A 8 44.27 -14.88 45.88
C SER A 8 43.71 -15.52 44.61
N SER A 9 42.40 -15.37 44.34
CA SER A 9 41.86 -15.39 42.97
C SER A 9 40.46 -14.77 42.90
N VAL A 10 40.37 -13.51 42.48
CA VAL A 10 39.21 -12.97 41.75
C VAL A 10 39.80 -12.20 40.58
N PRO A 11 39.77 -12.75 39.35
CA PRO A 11 39.06 -12.02 38.29
C PRO A 11 38.60 -12.92 37.12
N GLU A 12 37.31 -13.25 37.01
CA GLU A 12 36.76 -13.81 35.75
C GLU A 12 35.41 -13.20 35.33
N GLN A 13 34.73 -12.48 36.23
CA GLN A 13 33.40 -11.93 35.94
C GLN A 13 33.40 -10.47 35.43
N LEU A 14 34.47 -9.70 35.66
CA LEU A 14 34.57 -8.30 35.19
C LEU A 14 35.06 -8.15 33.73
N GLU A 15 35.72 -9.17 33.15
CA GLU A 15 36.15 -9.11 31.74
C GLU A 15 35.04 -9.51 30.75
N ARG A 16 34.03 -10.28 31.17
CA ARG A 16 32.96 -10.76 30.29
C ARG A 16 31.90 -9.69 29.98
N THR A 17 31.66 -8.75 30.89
CA THR A 17 30.76 -7.60 30.68
C THR A 17 31.40 -6.55 29.76
N ALA A 18 32.68 -6.23 29.94
CA ALA A 18 33.39 -5.26 29.09
C ALA A 18 33.54 -5.70 27.62
N LYS A 19 33.64 -7.01 27.34
CA LYS A 19 33.68 -7.55 25.97
C LYS A 19 32.31 -7.54 25.28
N ARG A 20 31.20 -7.66 26.01
CA ARG A 20 29.84 -7.54 25.45
C ARG A 20 29.50 -6.11 25.05
N ASP A 21 29.88 -5.13 25.86
CA ASP A 21 29.61 -3.71 25.58
C ASP A 21 30.49 -3.15 24.45
N ARG A 22 31.73 -3.64 24.30
CA ARG A 22 32.56 -3.30 23.13
C ARG A 22 32.02 -3.89 21.84
N LYS A 23 31.52 -5.14 21.85
CA LYS A 23 30.91 -5.78 20.67
C LYS A 23 29.60 -5.10 20.25
N ALA A 24 28.78 -4.67 21.22
CA ALA A 24 27.57 -3.88 20.98
C ALA A 24 27.89 -2.49 20.38
N LYS A 25 28.93 -1.80 20.87
CA LYS A 25 29.37 -0.52 20.30
C LYS A 25 30.01 -0.64 18.91
N THR A 26 30.70 -1.73 18.58
CA THR A 26 31.21 -1.98 17.21
C THR A 26 30.13 -2.42 16.22
N ASN A 27 29.07 -3.11 16.67
CA ASN A 27 27.95 -3.44 15.80
C ASN A 27 27.00 -2.25 15.59
N ALA A 28 26.82 -1.38 16.59
CA ALA A 28 26.09 -0.12 16.44
C ALA A 28 26.81 0.88 15.50
N LYS A 29 28.15 0.87 15.47
CA LYS A 29 28.95 1.65 14.50
C LYS A 29 29.00 1.04 13.10
N LYS A 30 28.70 -0.25 12.91
CA LYS A 30 28.63 -0.90 11.59
C LYS A 30 27.23 -0.88 10.96
N SER A 31 26.18 -0.58 11.73
CA SER A 31 24.82 -0.32 11.21
C SER A 31 24.52 1.17 11.01
N GLN A 32 25.46 2.06 11.29
CA GLN A 32 25.38 3.51 11.06
C GLN A 32 26.52 3.99 10.14
N SER A 33 26.61 3.42 8.94
CA SER A 33 27.40 4.05 7.85
C SER A 33 27.05 3.45 6.49
N ALA A 34 25.77 3.33 6.16
CA ALA A 34 25.37 3.45 4.77
C ALA A 34 24.89 4.90 4.61
N LYS A 35 25.82 5.81 4.31
CA LYS A 35 25.48 7.14 3.82
C LYS A 35 24.63 6.93 2.57
N VAL A 36 23.30 7.07 2.71
CA VAL A 36 22.43 7.35 1.58
C VAL A 36 23.02 8.59 0.94
N LYS A 37 23.50 8.46 -0.30
CA LYS A 37 23.98 9.60 -1.08
C LYS A 37 22.80 10.56 -1.21
N THR A 38 22.81 11.64 -0.44
CA THR A 38 22.07 12.86 -0.73
C THR A 38 22.66 13.41 -2.03
N GLY A 39 22.12 12.94 -3.16
CA GLY A 39 22.78 13.12 -4.44
C GLY A 39 22.01 12.49 -5.59
N THR A 40 20.79 12.97 -5.78
CA THR A 40 20.19 13.42 -7.06
C THR A 40 18.77 13.83 -6.71
N ASN A 41 18.39 15.09 -6.95
CA ASN A 41 16.99 15.49 -6.98
C ASN A 41 16.30 14.67 -8.07
N ILE A 42 15.73 13.52 -7.70
CA ILE A 42 14.74 12.79 -8.51
C ILE A 42 13.36 13.20 -8.02
N HIS A 43 13.18 14.46 -7.62
CA HIS A 43 11.84 15.01 -7.60
C HIS A 43 11.46 15.25 -9.07
N SER A 44 10.32 14.73 -9.48
CA SER A 44 9.79 14.99 -10.82
C SER A 44 9.48 16.48 -10.93
N ASP A 45 10.35 17.26 -11.59
CA ASP A 45 10.04 18.63 -12.04
C ASP A 45 8.90 18.63 -13.09
N THR A 46 8.50 17.45 -13.58
CA THR A 46 7.34 17.27 -14.44
C THR A 46 6.04 17.47 -13.63
N ILE A 47 5.42 18.63 -13.81
CA ILE A 47 4.04 18.89 -13.42
C ILE A 47 3.13 18.03 -14.30
N SER A 48 2.73 16.87 -13.79
CA SER A 48 1.74 15.98 -14.43
C SER A 48 0.37 16.18 -13.78
N PRO A 49 -0.73 16.34 -14.55
CA PRO A 49 -2.09 16.32 -14.02
C PRO A 49 -2.49 14.98 -13.38
N TRP A 50 -1.78 13.90 -13.74
CA TRP A 50 -1.95 12.57 -13.17
C TRP A 50 -0.91 12.35 -12.07
N HIS A 51 -1.39 11.99 -10.89
CA HIS A 51 -0.55 11.82 -9.71
C HIS A 51 -0.22 10.34 -9.54
N VAL A 52 0.91 9.92 -10.09
CA VAL A 52 1.35 8.53 -10.15
C VAL A 52 2.35 8.23 -9.05
N GLY A 53 2.11 7.12 -8.35
CA GLY A 53 2.87 6.69 -7.19
C GLY A 53 2.96 5.20 -7.03
N ALA A 54 3.43 4.78 -5.86
CA ALA A 54 3.41 3.40 -5.43
C ALA A 54 3.07 3.30 -3.95
N HIS A 55 2.66 2.11 -3.51
CA HIS A 55 2.50 1.81 -2.10
C HIS A 55 3.87 1.55 -1.44
N VAL A 56 4.48 2.61 -0.90
CA VAL A 56 5.87 2.57 -0.40
C VAL A 56 5.99 2.06 1.03
N SER A 57 7.17 1.56 1.36
CA SER A 57 7.50 1.07 2.71
C SER A 57 7.62 2.20 3.72
N VAL A 58 7.21 1.92 4.95
CA VAL A 58 7.39 2.78 6.14
C VAL A 58 8.46 2.25 7.09
N ALA A 59 9.31 1.33 6.63
CA ALA A 59 10.34 0.72 7.45
C ALA A 59 11.25 1.78 8.09
N GLY A 60 11.46 1.67 9.40
CA GLY A 60 12.25 2.63 10.17
C GLY A 60 11.54 3.93 10.55
N GLY A 61 10.26 4.12 10.18
CA GLY A 61 9.47 5.30 10.54
C GLY A 61 8.56 5.75 9.41
N VAL A 62 7.37 6.28 9.75
CA VAL A 62 6.37 6.74 8.77
C VAL A 62 6.90 7.86 7.88
N GLU A 63 7.77 8.71 8.41
CA GLU A 63 8.44 9.79 7.66
C GLU A 63 9.29 9.28 6.49
N ASN A 64 9.73 8.01 6.52
CA ASN A 64 10.53 7.43 5.45
C ASN A 64 9.68 7.13 4.21
N ALA A 65 8.35 7.03 4.34
CA ALA A 65 7.45 6.88 3.20
C ALA A 65 7.68 8.00 2.16
N VAL A 66 7.77 9.24 2.64
CA VAL A 66 7.96 10.41 1.78
C VAL A 66 9.29 10.33 1.01
N LEU A 67 10.37 9.93 1.69
CA LEU A 67 11.68 9.75 1.04
C LEU A 67 11.65 8.61 0.02
N ASN A 68 11.00 7.50 0.37
CA ASN A 68 10.89 6.35 -0.50
C ASN A 68 10.10 6.69 -1.77
N ALA A 69 8.97 7.41 -1.64
CA ALA A 69 8.18 7.91 -2.76
C ALA A 69 8.98 8.87 -3.65
N ALA A 70 9.68 9.84 -3.05
CA ALA A 70 10.51 10.78 -3.79
C ALA A 70 11.64 10.06 -4.55
N SER A 71 12.26 9.03 -3.94
CA SER A 71 13.39 8.30 -4.55
C SER A 71 13.02 7.55 -5.83
N ILE A 72 11.74 7.21 -6.00
CA ILE A 72 11.22 6.53 -7.20
C ILE A 72 10.56 7.50 -8.19
N GLY A 73 10.66 8.81 -7.96
CA GLY A 73 10.10 9.85 -8.83
C GLY A 73 8.57 9.96 -8.78
N ALA A 74 7.95 9.53 -7.69
CA ALA A 74 6.50 9.57 -7.51
C ALA A 74 6.01 11.00 -7.17
N ASN A 75 4.83 11.38 -7.67
CA ASN A 75 4.12 12.61 -7.26
C ASN A 75 2.81 12.31 -6.48
N ALA A 76 2.57 11.04 -6.16
CA ALA A 76 1.64 10.55 -5.14
C ALA A 76 2.22 9.31 -4.48
N PHE A 77 1.68 8.85 -3.35
CA PHE A 77 2.06 7.55 -2.78
C PHE A 77 1.00 7.00 -1.83
N ALA A 78 1.03 5.69 -1.62
CA ALA A 78 0.32 5.04 -0.53
C ALA A 78 1.29 4.53 0.52
N LEU A 79 0.77 4.28 1.72
CA LEU A 79 1.53 3.71 2.83
C LEU A 79 0.61 2.98 3.80
N PHE A 80 1.17 2.06 4.57
CA PHE A 80 0.55 1.63 5.82
C PHE A 80 0.93 2.59 6.94
N LEU A 81 -0.01 2.92 7.81
CA LEU A 81 0.22 3.79 8.97
C LEU A 81 0.89 3.04 10.14
N LYS A 82 0.79 1.70 10.12
CA LYS A 82 1.33 0.76 11.10
C LYS A 82 1.53 -0.61 10.43
N SER A 83 1.93 -1.63 11.19
CA SER A 83 2.08 -2.97 10.61
C SER A 83 0.71 -3.51 10.15
N PRO A 84 0.52 -3.90 8.87
CA PRO A 84 -0.76 -4.39 8.36
C PRO A 84 -1.08 -5.83 8.81
N ARG A 85 -0.26 -6.40 9.69
CA ARG A 85 -0.36 -7.79 10.17
C ARG A 85 -0.67 -7.89 11.67
N GLN A 86 -0.85 -6.77 12.35
CA GLN A 86 -1.06 -6.72 13.79
C GLN A 86 -2.28 -5.86 14.11
N TRP A 87 -3.03 -6.23 15.15
CA TRP A 87 -4.18 -5.46 15.63
C TRP A 87 -3.76 -4.21 16.40
N ALA A 88 -2.74 -4.35 17.26
CA ALA A 88 -2.22 -3.27 18.06
C ALA A 88 -0.83 -2.86 17.57
N SER A 89 -0.56 -1.56 17.58
CA SER A 89 0.77 -1.00 17.34
C SER A 89 0.98 0.15 18.31
N ALA A 90 2.24 0.42 18.65
CA ALA A 90 2.57 1.62 19.40
C ALA A 90 2.03 2.88 18.68
N GLY A 91 1.75 3.91 19.47
CA GLY A 91 1.43 5.23 18.92
C GLY A 91 2.58 5.75 18.06
N LEU A 92 2.26 6.67 17.14
CA LEU A 92 3.28 7.35 16.36
C LEU A 92 4.18 8.18 17.28
N ASN A 93 5.49 8.12 17.07
CA ASN A 93 6.41 8.99 17.80
C ASN A 93 6.20 10.45 17.33
N PRO A 94 6.08 11.43 18.24
CA PRO A 94 5.97 12.85 17.89
C PRO A 94 7.02 13.32 16.88
N SER A 95 8.28 12.89 17.03
CA SER A 95 9.35 13.28 16.10
C SER A 95 9.14 12.71 14.70
N ASN A 96 8.55 11.51 14.58
CA ASN A 96 8.23 10.91 13.28
C ASN A 96 7.08 11.70 12.60
N ILE A 97 6.09 12.17 13.36
CA ILE A 97 5.00 13.01 12.84
C ILE A 97 5.54 14.34 12.30
N GLU A 98 6.37 15.03 13.08
CA GLU A 98 7.00 16.29 12.67
C GLU A 98 7.87 16.10 11.41
N ASN A 99 8.70 15.07 11.38
CA ASN A 99 9.53 14.75 10.22
C ASN A 99 8.70 14.38 8.99
N PHE A 100 7.59 13.67 9.15
CA PHE A 100 6.68 13.34 8.03
C PHE A 100 6.14 14.63 7.41
N LYS A 101 5.60 15.54 8.24
CA LYS A 101 5.06 16.83 7.78
C LYS A 101 6.12 17.71 7.13
N ALA A 102 7.32 17.79 7.73
CA ALA A 102 8.43 18.54 7.17
C ALA A 102 8.86 17.99 5.79
N ARG A 103 8.95 16.67 5.64
CA ARG A 103 9.31 16.04 4.36
C ARG A 103 8.20 16.19 3.31
N MET A 104 6.93 16.11 3.70
CA MET A 104 5.82 16.40 2.78
C MET A 104 5.98 17.79 2.15
N GLN A 105 6.35 18.79 2.95
CA GLN A 105 6.63 20.16 2.48
C GLN A 105 7.90 20.23 1.61
N GLU A 106 9.00 19.62 2.06
CA GLU A 106 10.29 19.58 1.36
C GLU A 106 10.17 18.98 -0.05
N TYR A 107 9.40 17.90 -0.18
CA TYR A 107 9.16 17.19 -1.43
C TYR A 107 7.82 17.58 -2.09
N HIS A 108 7.23 18.71 -1.69
CA HIS A 108 6.05 19.30 -2.34
C HIS A 108 4.80 18.38 -2.47
N TYR A 109 4.69 17.35 -1.65
CA TYR A 109 3.48 16.54 -1.57
C TYR A 109 2.40 17.27 -0.77
N LYS A 110 1.17 17.20 -1.27
CA LYS A 110 -0.02 17.67 -0.57
C LYS A 110 -0.74 16.47 0.07
N PRO A 111 -1.56 16.69 1.10
CA PRO A 111 -2.34 15.60 1.72
C PRO A 111 -3.15 14.77 0.70
N ARG A 112 -3.73 15.42 -0.31
CA ARG A 112 -4.47 14.76 -1.42
C ARG A 112 -3.62 13.81 -2.27
N ASP A 113 -2.30 13.93 -2.24
CA ASP A 113 -1.37 13.10 -3.01
C ASP A 113 -1.02 11.80 -2.28
N VAL A 114 -1.50 11.64 -1.04
CA VAL A 114 -1.20 10.50 -0.17
C VAL A 114 -2.47 9.70 0.07
N LEU A 115 -2.40 8.40 -0.19
CA LEU A 115 -3.52 7.47 -0.01
C LEU A 115 -3.14 6.36 0.98
N PRO A 116 -3.24 6.60 2.30
CA PRO A 116 -2.97 5.57 3.30
C PRO A 116 -3.88 4.35 3.10
N HIS A 117 -3.31 3.17 3.25
CA HIS A 117 -4.05 1.91 3.14
C HIS A 117 -4.24 1.28 4.52
N GLY A 118 -5.44 0.74 4.75
CA GLY A 118 -5.78 0.02 5.96
C GLY A 118 -5.22 -1.38 6.05
N SER A 119 -5.18 -1.91 7.27
CA SER A 119 -4.76 -3.29 7.52
C SER A 119 -5.70 -4.29 6.83
N TYR A 120 -5.13 -5.32 6.19
CA TYR A 120 -5.89 -6.43 5.59
C TYR A 120 -6.69 -7.25 6.61
N LEU A 121 -6.47 -7.03 7.91
CA LEU A 121 -7.21 -7.67 8.99
C LEU A 121 -8.60 -7.05 9.19
N ILE A 122 -8.81 -5.81 8.76
CA ILE A 122 -10.06 -5.08 8.98
C ILE A 122 -11.17 -5.73 8.16
N ASN A 123 -12.24 -6.14 8.83
CA ASN A 123 -13.50 -6.53 8.20
C ASN A 123 -14.67 -5.89 8.97
N LEU A 124 -15.08 -4.69 8.54
CA LEU A 124 -16.20 -3.97 9.15
C LEU A 124 -17.55 -4.63 8.87
N GLY A 125 -17.64 -5.45 7.82
CA GLY A 125 -18.83 -6.21 7.44
C GLY A 125 -18.97 -7.58 8.11
N ASN A 126 -18.10 -7.91 9.07
CA ASN A 126 -18.14 -9.20 9.75
C ASN A 126 -19.39 -9.32 10.66
N PRO A 127 -20.23 -10.36 10.54
CA PRO A 127 -21.41 -10.51 11.40
C PRO A 127 -21.04 -10.82 12.85
N ASP A 128 -19.87 -11.41 13.11
CA ASP A 128 -19.36 -11.65 14.46
C ASP A 128 -19.01 -10.32 15.14
N ALA A 129 -19.76 -9.97 16.19
CA ALA A 129 -19.65 -8.69 16.87
C ALA A 129 -18.27 -8.44 17.48
N GLU A 130 -17.61 -9.46 18.04
CA GLU A 130 -16.28 -9.30 18.65
C GLU A 130 -15.21 -9.08 17.58
N LYS A 131 -15.27 -9.81 16.46
CA LYS A 131 -14.33 -9.62 15.35
C LYS A 131 -14.55 -8.27 14.66
N ARG A 132 -15.81 -7.86 14.51
CA ARG A 132 -16.16 -6.53 13.98
C ARG A 132 -15.67 -5.43 14.90
N GLN A 133 -15.83 -5.56 16.21
CA GLN A 133 -15.34 -4.58 17.18
C GLN A 133 -13.82 -4.42 17.11
N LYS A 134 -13.05 -5.52 17.04
CA LYS A 134 -11.59 -5.45 16.84
C LYS A 134 -11.20 -4.77 15.52
N SER A 135 -11.97 -5.01 14.46
CA SER A 135 -11.77 -4.34 13.16
C SER A 135 -12.06 -2.85 13.26
N TYR A 136 -13.13 -2.47 13.95
CA TYR A 136 -13.53 -1.09 14.17
C TYR A 136 -12.50 -0.32 15.00
N GLU A 137 -11.99 -0.90 16.09
CA GLU A 137 -10.93 -0.30 16.91
C GLU A 137 -9.65 -0.07 16.09
N CYS A 138 -9.24 -1.06 15.30
CA CYS A 138 -8.09 -0.94 14.41
C CYS A 138 -8.30 0.17 13.36
N PHE A 139 -9.51 0.25 12.79
CA PHE A 139 -9.91 1.25 11.82
C PHE A 139 -9.89 2.67 12.39
N VAL A 140 -10.49 2.89 13.57
CA VAL A 140 -10.48 4.19 14.26
C VAL A 140 -9.05 4.61 14.64
N ASP A 141 -8.24 3.66 15.09
CA ASP A 141 -6.82 3.88 15.39
C ASP A 141 -6.01 4.31 14.15
N ASP A 142 -6.37 3.82 12.96
CA ASP A 142 -5.80 4.25 11.68
C ASP A 142 -6.29 5.65 11.27
N LEU A 143 -7.59 5.96 11.41
CA LEU A 143 -8.11 7.30 11.15
C LEU A 143 -7.44 8.37 12.02
N ASN A 144 -7.25 8.07 13.31
CA ASN A 144 -6.54 8.96 14.24
C ASN A 144 -5.07 9.18 13.82
N ARG A 145 -4.41 8.18 13.21
CA ARG A 145 -3.05 8.35 12.65
C ARG A 145 -3.05 9.23 11.42
N CYS A 146 -4.04 9.09 10.54
CA CYS A 146 -4.22 10.00 9.42
C CYS A 146 -4.34 11.46 9.91
N GLU A 147 -5.19 11.72 10.90
CA GLU A 147 -5.36 13.07 11.47
C GLU A 147 -4.06 13.63 12.06
N GLN A 148 -3.33 12.82 12.85
CA GLN A 148 -2.04 13.22 13.40
C GLN A 148 -1.02 13.59 12.32
N LEU A 149 -0.99 12.85 11.22
CA LEU A 149 -0.11 13.10 10.08
C LEU A 149 -0.60 14.23 9.16
N GLY A 150 -1.85 14.69 9.34
CA GLY A 150 -2.46 15.72 8.49
C GLY A 150 -2.92 15.18 7.12
N LEU A 151 -3.30 13.90 7.07
CA LEU A 151 -3.79 13.24 5.86
C LEU A 151 -5.32 13.32 5.79
N GLU A 152 -5.84 13.47 4.57
CA GLU A 152 -7.26 13.77 4.32
C GLU A 152 -8.08 12.53 3.98
N VAL A 153 -7.44 11.44 3.55
CA VAL A 153 -8.10 10.21 3.08
C VAL A 153 -7.54 8.97 3.77
N TYR A 154 -8.32 7.90 3.76
CA TYR A 154 -7.91 6.58 4.24
C TYR A 154 -8.61 5.48 3.42
N ASN A 155 -7.84 4.73 2.64
CA ASN A 155 -8.31 3.64 1.79
C ASN A 155 -8.38 2.32 2.57
N PHE A 156 -9.45 1.56 2.37
CA PHE A 156 -9.61 0.24 2.99
C PHE A 156 -10.56 -0.65 2.18
N HIS A 157 -10.38 -1.96 2.33
CA HIS A 157 -11.33 -2.93 1.79
C HIS A 157 -12.63 -2.90 2.61
N PRO A 158 -13.82 -2.81 2.00
CA PRO A 158 -15.09 -2.70 2.73
C PRO A 158 -15.31 -3.83 3.74
N GLY A 159 -15.01 -5.07 3.34
CA GLY A 159 -15.08 -6.24 4.20
C GLY A 159 -15.62 -7.48 3.49
N SER A 160 -16.14 -8.41 4.28
CA SER A 160 -16.72 -9.67 3.80
C SER A 160 -17.80 -10.16 4.76
N SER A 161 -18.89 -10.70 4.22
CA SER A 161 -19.92 -11.37 5.01
C SER A 161 -19.46 -12.71 5.58
N VAL A 162 -18.27 -13.19 5.17
CA VAL A 162 -17.66 -14.50 5.49
C VAL A 162 -18.60 -15.70 5.27
N GLY A 163 -19.66 -15.52 4.48
CA GLY A 163 -20.69 -16.54 4.24
C GLY A 163 -21.65 -16.75 5.41
N ALA A 164 -21.57 -15.94 6.47
CA ALA A 164 -22.37 -16.08 7.69
C ALA A 164 -23.55 -15.09 7.78
N THR A 165 -23.66 -14.16 6.82
CA THR A 165 -24.76 -13.18 6.71
C THR A 165 -24.96 -12.79 5.25
N THR A 166 -26.09 -12.15 4.93
CA THR A 166 -26.36 -11.65 3.58
C THR A 166 -25.45 -10.48 3.21
N THR A 167 -25.29 -10.22 1.91
CA THR A 167 -24.57 -9.04 1.41
C THR A 167 -25.15 -7.75 1.96
N GLY A 168 -26.49 -7.62 1.99
CA GLY A 168 -27.17 -6.42 2.49
C GLY A 168 -26.94 -6.18 3.98
N GLU A 169 -26.99 -7.22 4.82
CA GLU A 169 -26.66 -7.11 6.25
C GLU A 169 -25.19 -6.69 6.45
N SER A 170 -24.25 -7.30 5.71
CA SER A 170 -22.83 -6.94 5.78
C SER A 170 -22.59 -5.48 5.35
N ILE A 171 -23.27 -5.00 4.30
CA ILE A 171 -23.27 -3.59 3.88
C ILE A 171 -23.79 -2.69 5.00
N GLY A 172 -24.88 -3.06 5.66
CA GLY A 172 -25.44 -2.33 6.80
C GLY A 172 -24.44 -2.20 7.96
N LEU A 173 -23.73 -3.29 8.29
CA LEU A 173 -22.69 -3.29 9.32
C LEU A 173 -21.51 -2.38 8.98
N ILE A 174 -21.08 -2.36 7.71
CA ILE A 174 -20.02 -1.47 7.22
C ILE A 174 -20.46 -0.01 7.39
N ALA A 175 -21.65 0.34 6.90
CA ALA A 175 -22.18 1.69 6.99
C ALA A 175 -22.36 2.15 8.45
N GLU A 176 -22.77 1.26 9.35
CA GLU A 176 -22.86 1.55 10.79
C GLU A 176 -21.49 1.90 11.37
N CYS A 177 -20.46 1.07 11.10
CA CYS A 177 -19.09 1.34 11.55
C CYS A 177 -18.57 2.68 11.00
N LEU A 178 -18.84 3.01 9.74
CA LEU A 178 -18.46 4.29 9.15
C LEU A 178 -19.16 5.47 9.84
N ASN A 179 -20.46 5.36 10.09
CA ASN A 179 -21.23 6.40 10.79
C ASN A 179 -20.69 6.64 12.22
N GLN A 180 -20.33 5.57 12.93
CA GLN A 180 -19.72 5.68 14.26
C GLN A 180 -18.34 6.34 14.18
N ALA A 181 -17.50 5.93 13.23
CA ALA A 181 -16.17 6.50 13.03
C ALA A 181 -16.21 7.98 12.62
N HIS A 182 -17.15 8.39 11.77
CA HIS A 182 -17.35 9.79 11.37
C HIS A 182 -17.83 10.66 12.54
N THR A 183 -18.46 10.07 13.55
CA THR A 183 -18.82 10.78 14.78
C THR A 183 -17.62 10.90 15.73
N ALA A 184 -16.78 9.87 15.78
CA ALA A 184 -15.61 9.82 16.67
C ALA A 184 -14.42 10.63 16.17
N MET A 185 -14.24 10.73 14.85
CA MET A 185 -13.13 11.41 14.16
C MET A 185 -13.65 12.68 13.46
N THR A 186 -12.76 13.57 13.04
CA THR A 186 -13.14 14.92 12.59
C THR A 186 -13.03 15.16 11.10
N SER A 187 -11.97 14.69 10.42
CA SER A 187 -11.64 15.21 9.09
C SER A 187 -11.43 14.17 7.99
N VAL A 188 -11.02 12.94 8.33
CA VAL A 188 -10.59 11.96 7.32
C VAL A 188 -11.79 11.43 6.53
N VAL A 189 -11.66 11.43 5.20
CA VAL A 189 -12.57 10.79 4.26
C VAL A 189 -12.23 9.30 4.16
N THR A 190 -13.19 8.44 4.46
CA THR A 190 -13.04 6.99 4.38
C THR A 190 -13.28 6.52 2.95
N VAL A 191 -12.26 5.95 2.32
CA VAL A 191 -12.25 5.57 0.90
C VAL A 191 -12.45 4.06 0.77
N LEU A 192 -13.58 3.65 0.20
CA LEU A 192 -13.93 2.26 -0.04
C LEU A 192 -13.20 1.75 -1.30
N GLU A 193 -12.41 0.72 -1.15
CA GLU A 193 -11.76 0.05 -2.28
C GLU A 193 -12.73 -0.92 -2.97
N ASN A 194 -12.79 -0.87 -4.30
CA ASN A 194 -13.49 -1.90 -5.05
C ASN A 194 -12.65 -3.18 -5.17
N MET A 195 -13.30 -4.34 -5.10
CA MET A 195 -12.62 -5.62 -4.87
C MET A 195 -12.71 -6.55 -6.09
N ALA A 196 -11.75 -7.45 -6.28
CA ALA A 196 -11.80 -8.46 -7.35
C ALA A 196 -12.97 -9.47 -7.23
N GLY A 197 -13.57 -9.61 -6.04
CA GLY A 197 -14.83 -10.34 -5.83
C GLY A 197 -14.76 -11.85 -5.62
N SER A 198 -13.73 -12.35 -4.92
CA SER A 198 -13.70 -13.76 -4.49
C SER A 198 -14.61 -14.04 -3.28
N GLY A 199 -15.26 -15.20 -3.27
CA GLY A 199 -16.03 -15.69 -2.13
C GLY A 199 -17.14 -14.74 -1.69
N HIS A 200 -17.03 -14.25 -0.46
CA HIS A 200 -18.06 -13.44 0.22
C HIS A 200 -17.61 -11.99 0.43
N ILE A 201 -16.71 -11.48 -0.42
CA ILE A 201 -16.17 -10.12 -0.31
C ILE A 201 -17.22 -9.09 -0.73
N ILE A 202 -17.32 -7.99 0.02
CA ILE A 202 -18.15 -6.82 -0.28
C ILE A 202 -17.33 -5.81 -1.10
N GLY A 203 -17.97 -5.10 -2.02
CA GLY A 203 -17.32 -4.07 -2.85
C GLY A 203 -16.82 -4.51 -4.22
N SER A 204 -17.10 -5.75 -4.66
CA SER A 204 -16.75 -6.18 -6.02
C SER A 204 -17.70 -5.70 -7.11
N ASP A 205 -18.92 -5.33 -6.74
CA ASP A 205 -19.89 -4.68 -7.60
C ASP A 205 -20.07 -3.23 -7.12
N PHE A 206 -20.09 -2.27 -8.04
CA PHE A 206 -20.32 -0.85 -7.75
C PHE A 206 -21.63 -0.60 -6.99
N SER A 207 -22.64 -1.45 -7.15
CA SER A 207 -23.86 -1.39 -6.34
C SER A 207 -23.59 -1.59 -4.85
N HIS A 208 -22.68 -2.49 -4.46
CA HIS A 208 -22.31 -2.66 -3.05
C HIS A 208 -21.73 -1.37 -2.47
N LEU A 209 -20.89 -0.66 -3.24
CA LEU A 209 -20.27 0.60 -2.81
C LEU A 209 -21.31 1.71 -2.72
N ALA A 210 -22.21 1.80 -3.71
CA ALA A 210 -23.32 2.74 -3.73
C ALA A 210 -24.26 2.54 -2.54
N ASP A 211 -24.58 1.29 -2.20
CA ASP A 211 -25.45 0.94 -1.08
C ASP A 211 -24.81 1.30 0.28
N ILE A 212 -23.50 1.08 0.43
CA ILE A 212 -22.76 1.55 1.62
C ILE A 212 -22.85 3.08 1.72
N ILE A 213 -22.54 3.81 0.64
CA ILE A 213 -22.60 5.29 0.62
C ILE A 213 -24.01 5.80 0.93
N ALA A 214 -25.05 5.14 0.39
CA ALA A 214 -26.44 5.51 0.63
C ALA A 214 -26.78 5.43 2.13
N ALA A 215 -26.30 4.39 2.82
CA ALA A 215 -26.52 4.15 4.24
C ALA A 215 -25.60 4.99 5.17
N VAL A 216 -24.53 5.59 4.66
CA VAL A 216 -23.71 6.54 5.43
C VAL A 216 -24.42 7.90 5.55
N LYS A 217 -24.40 8.47 6.75
CA LYS A 217 -25.03 9.75 7.10
C LYS A 217 -24.24 10.92 6.52
N ASP A 218 -22.95 11.01 6.83
CA ASP A 218 -22.07 12.05 6.28
C ASP A 218 -21.40 11.58 5.00
N LYS A 219 -22.10 11.78 3.88
CA LYS A 219 -21.62 11.40 2.55
C LYS A 219 -20.40 12.22 2.08
N SER A 220 -20.15 13.39 2.68
CA SER A 220 -18.97 14.19 2.35
C SER A 220 -17.67 13.52 2.81
N ARG A 221 -17.77 12.62 3.79
CA ARG A 221 -16.66 11.86 4.38
C ARG A 221 -16.53 10.44 3.86
N VAL A 222 -17.12 10.13 2.72
CA VAL A 222 -16.92 8.86 2.00
C VAL A 222 -16.35 9.12 0.62
N GLY A 223 -15.47 8.23 0.19
CA GLY A 223 -14.98 8.16 -1.18
C GLY A 223 -14.88 6.72 -1.65
N VAL A 224 -14.49 6.54 -2.90
CA VAL A 224 -14.26 5.24 -3.53
C VAL A 224 -12.94 5.26 -4.29
N MET A 225 -12.26 4.13 -4.28
CA MET A 225 -11.08 3.88 -5.08
C MET A 225 -11.34 2.73 -6.06
N PHE A 226 -10.87 2.89 -7.30
CA PHE A 226 -10.94 1.83 -8.32
C PHE A 226 -9.61 1.05 -8.39
N ALA A 227 -9.69 -0.26 -8.34
CA ALA A 227 -8.58 -1.21 -8.32
C ALA A 227 -8.79 -2.42 -9.25
N ALA A 228 -9.97 -3.04 -9.27
CA ALA A 228 -10.14 -4.35 -9.94
C ALA A 228 -11.57 -4.64 -10.45
N GLY A 229 -11.78 -5.81 -11.06
CA GLY A 229 -13.12 -6.40 -11.26
C GLY A 229 -13.88 -6.01 -12.55
N TYR A 230 -13.40 -5.02 -13.30
CA TYR A 230 -14.03 -4.55 -14.54
C TYR A 230 -13.08 -4.68 -15.73
N ASP A 231 -13.62 -4.96 -16.92
CA ASP A 231 -12.81 -5.14 -18.13
C ASP A 231 -12.44 -3.79 -18.74
N ILE A 232 -11.22 -3.36 -18.46
CA ILE A 232 -10.68 -2.09 -18.95
C ILE A 232 -9.68 -2.28 -20.11
N ARG A 233 -9.59 -3.50 -20.67
CA ARG A 233 -8.54 -3.87 -21.64
C ARG A 233 -8.60 -3.08 -22.95
N THR A 234 -9.77 -2.55 -23.29
CA THR A 234 -9.99 -1.71 -24.47
C THR A 234 -10.44 -0.32 -24.05
N LYS A 235 -10.35 0.65 -24.97
CA LYS A 235 -10.85 2.01 -24.75
C LYS A 235 -12.36 1.98 -24.45
N GLU A 236 -13.12 1.19 -25.20
CA GLU A 236 -14.56 1.04 -25.02
C GLU A 236 -14.89 0.43 -23.65
N GLY A 237 -14.11 -0.57 -23.20
CA GLY A 237 -14.27 -1.17 -21.88
C GLY A 237 -13.97 -0.20 -20.74
N TRP A 238 -12.94 0.65 -20.89
CA TRP A 238 -12.66 1.74 -19.96
C TRP A 238 -13.81 2.75 -19.87
N GLU A 239 -14.30 3.23 -21.03
CA GLU A 239 -15.44 4.18 -21.08
C GLU A 239 -16.72 3.59 -20.48
N GLU A 240 -17.02 2.33 -20.79
CA GLU A 240 -18.17 1.62 -20.22
C GLU A 240 -18.02 1.47 -18.70
N THR A 241 -16.82 1.16 -18.22
CA THR A 241 -16.53 1.02 -16.79
C THR A 241 -16.75 2.33 -16.05
N LEU A 242 -16.19 3.45 -16.55
CA LEU A 242 -16.40 4.76 -15.93
C LEU A 242 -17.85 5.22 -16.01
N THR A 243 -18.55 4.95 -17.12
CA THR A 243 -19.97 5.27 -17.25
C THR A 243 -20.81 4.51 -16.22
N LYS A 244 -20.54 3.21 -16.03
CA LYS A 244 -21.18 2.40 -14.99
C LYS A 244 -20.85 2.91 -13.59
N PHE A 245 -19.60 3.28 -13.35
CA PHE A 245 -19.18 3.85 -12.07
C PHE A 245 -19.94 5.15 -11.77
N ASP A 246 -20.01 6.06 -12.74
CA ASP A 246 -20.70 7.34 -12.56
C ASP A 246 -22.21 7.17 -12.33
N GLN A 247 -22.85 6.26 -13.08
CA GLN A 247 -24.28 5.97 -12.92
C GLN A 247 -24.63 5.33 -11.58
N ARG A 248 -23.74 4.51 -11.01
CA ARG A 248 -24.02 3.74 -9.78
C ARG A 248 -23.51 4.45 -8.53
N VAL A 249 -22.29 4.94 -8.57
CA VAL A 249 -21.58 5.55 -7.43
C VAL A 249 -21.50 7.06 -7.61
N GLY A 250 -21.10 7.52 -8.79
CA GLY A 250 -20.84 8.92 -9.11
C GLY A 250 -19.35 9.24 -9.05
N LEU A 251 -18.83 9.87 -10.11
CA LEU A 251 -17.42 10.28 -10.21
C LEU A 251 -17.00 11.24 -9.09
N SER A 252 -17.95 11.97 -8.50
CA SER A 252 -17.71 12.85 -7.35
C SER A 252 -17.22 12.12 -6.10
N TYR A 253 -17.37 10.79 -6.02
CA TYR A 253 -16.83 9.96 -4.94
C TYR A 253 -15.45 9.36 -5.28
N LEU A 254 -14.98 9.45 -6.51
CA LEU A 254 -13.68 8.89 -6.87
C LEU A 254 -12.56 9.66 -6.16
N ARG A 255 -11.72 8.96 -5.40
CA ARG A 255 -10.62 9.54 -4.61
C ARG A 255 -9.24 8.96 -4.94
N GLY A 256 -9.16 7.92 -5.75
CA GLY A 256 -7.90 7.32 -6.17
C GLY A 256 -8.10 6.09 -7.04
N MET A 257 -6.99 5.54 -7.52
CA MET A 257 -6.98 4.25 -8.19
C MET A 257 -5.73 3.44 -7.82
N HIS A 258 -5.87 2.11 -7.73
CA HIS A 258 -4.73 1.20 -7.78
C HIS A 258 -4.44 0.82 -9.23
N LEU A 259 -3.21 1.02 -9.67
CA LEU A 259 -2.74 0.70 -11.01
C LEU A 259 -1.94 -0.60 -10.99
N ASN A 260 -2.63 -1.70 -11.18
CA ASN A 260 -2.03 -3.03 -11.19
C ASN A 260 -2.37 -3.73 -12.51
N ASP A 261 -1.37 -4.36 -13.14
CA ASP A 261 -1.67 -5.38 -14.15
C ASP A 261 -2.11 -6.67 -13.42
N SER A 262 -2.60 -7.68 -14.13
CA SER A 262 -3.10 -8.92 -13.54
C SER A 262 -2.32 -10.13 -14.02
N LYS A 263 -1.90 -11.00 -13.08
CA LYS A 263 -1.33 -12.33 -13.38
C LYS A 263 -2.39 -13.34 -13.84
N THR A 264 -3.66 -12.96 -13.82
CA THR A 264 -4.78 -13.88 -14.11
C THR A 264 -5.74 -13.29 -15.13
N ASP A 265 -6.48 -14.16 -15.82
CA ASP A 265 -7.50 -13.76 -16.78
C ASP A 265 -8.58 -12.87 -16.17
N PHE A 266 -9.24 -12.08 -17.03
CA PHE A 266 -10.41 -11.29 -16.66
C PHE A 266 -11.49 -12.18 -16.00
N ALA A 267 -12.19 -11.61 -15.02
CA ALA A 267 -13.24 -12.27 -14.25
C ALA A 267 -12.81 -13.56 -13.49
N SER A 268 -11.50 -13.81 -13.32
CA SER A 268 -11.00 -14.91 -12.49
C SER A 268 -11.34 -14.76 -10.99
N LYS A 269 -11.70 -13.54 -10.58
CA LYS A 269 -11.94 -13.11 -9.19
C LYS A 269 -10.71 -13.29 -8.29
N ARG A 270 -9.52 -13.44 -8.87
CA ARG A 270 -8.27 -13.62 -8.12
C ARG A 270 -7.52 -12.30 -8.02
N ASP A 271 -7.18 -11.96 -6.80
CA ASP A 271 -6.40 -10.77 -6.49
C ASP A 271 -4.89 -11.08 -6.61
N ARG A 272 -4.37 -10.95 -7.84
CA ARG A 272 -2.99 -11.31 -8.20
C ARG A 272 -2.38 -10.25 -9.12
N HIS A 273 -1.76 -9.25 -8.52
CA HIS A 273 -1.12 -8.15 -9.24
C HIS A 273 0.09 -8.61 -10.07
N GLU A 274 0.29 -7.94 -11.20
CA GLU A 274 1.46 -8.06 -12.07
C GLU A 274 2.04 -6.67 -12.36
N ASN A 275 3.33 -6.63 -12.70
CA ASN A 275 3.97 -5.41 -13.19
C ASN A 275 3.29 -4.86 -14.45
N ILE A 276 3.36 -3.53 -14.62
CA ILE A 276 2.69 -2.79 -15.69
C ILE A 276 3.04 -3.36 -17.07
N GLY A 277 2.01 -3.82 -17.79
CA GLY A 277 2.11 -4.34 -19.15
C GLY A 277 2.70 -5.76 -19.26
N MET A 278 2.91 -6.45 -18.14
CA MET A 278 3.44 -7.82 -18.10
C MET A 278 2.35 -8.89 -17.86
N GLY A 279 1.12 -8.47 -17.61
CA GLY A 279 -0.01 -9.35 -17.32
C GLY A 279 -1.07 -9.37 -18.41
N TYR A 280 -2.28 -9.82 -18.02
CA TYR A 280 -3.44 -9.98 -18.89
C TYR A 280 -4.18 -8.67 -19.20
N ILE A 281 -3.94 -7.60 -18.43
CA ILE A 281 -4.49 -6.26 -18.72
C ILE A 281 -3.66 -5.61 -19.83
N GLY A 282 -2.33 -5.73 -19.74
CA GLY A 282 -1.41 -5.17 -20.73
C GLY A 282 -1.21 -3.66 -20.58
N LEU A 283 -0.44 -3.06 -21.49
CA LEU A 283 -0.01 -1.65 -21.35
C LEU A 283 -1.07 -0.62 -21.80
N GLU A 284 -1.90 -0.96 -22.77
CA GLU A 284 -2.86 -0.02 -23.40
C GLU A 284 -3.89 0.56 -22.42
N PRO A 285 -4.47 -0.20 -21.48
CA PRO A 285 -5.43 0.34 -20.52
C PRO A 285 -4.88 1.46 -19.66
N PHE A 286 -3.60 1.36 -19.27
CA PHE A 286 -2.94 2.43 -18.51
C PHE A 286 -2.79 3.72 -19.32
N HIS A 287 -2.67 3.62 -20.66
CA HIS A 287 -2.71 4.79 -21.53
C HIS A 287 -4.10 5.43 -21.55
N HIS A 288 -5.18 4.64 -21.57
CA HIS A 288 -6.55 5.16 -21.49
C HIS A 288 -6.79 5.90 -20.18
N ILE A 289 -6.41 5.31 -19.05
CA ILE A 289 -6.52 5.93 -17.72
C ILE A 289 -5.72 7.24 -17.67
N LEU A 290 -4.44 7.20 -18.06
CA LEU A 290 -3.51 8.32 -17.93
C LEU A 290 -3.68 9.41 -18.99
N THR A 291 -4.68 9.31 -19.86
CA THR A 291 -5.07 10.37 -20.78
C THR A 291 -6.52 10.82 -20.58
N ASP A 292 -7.20 10.25 -19.59
CA ASP A 292 -8.57 10.62 -19.24
C ASP A 292 -8.57 11.80 -18.25
N PRO A 293 -9.22 12.93 -18.59
CA PRO A 293 -9.30 14.08 -17.68
C PRO A 293 -10.14 13.80 -16.43
N ARG A 294 -11.04 12.81 -16.43
CA ARG A 294 -11.91 12.49 -15.28
C ARG A 294 -11.15 11.91 -14.08
N VAL A 295 -9.92 11.43 -14.29
CA VAL A 295 -9.06 10.85 -13.25
C VAL A 295 -7.84 11.72 -12.92
N GLN A 296 -7.88 13.00 -13.28
CA GLN A 296 -6.83 13.95 -12.90
C GLN A 296 -6.95 14.37 -11.43
N GLY A 297 -5.82 14.72 -10.82
CA GLY A 297 -5.76 15.26 -9.45
C GLY A 297 -6.07 14.26 -8.33
N ILE A 298 -6.24 12.98 -8.65
CA ILE A 298 -6.36 11.87 -7.68
C ILE A 298 -5.10 10.99 -7.70
N PRO A 299 -4.72 10.38 -6.56
CA PRO A 299 -3.61 9.43 -6.49
C PRO A 299 -3.87 8.16 -7.30
N LEU A 300 -2.89 7.79 -8.12
CA LEU A 300 -2.85 6.59 -8.96
C LEU A 300 -1.66 5.72 -8.51
N ILE A 301 -1.92 4.68 -7.74
CA ILE A 301 -0.93 4.00 -6.91
C ILE A 301 -0.61 2.62 -7.45
N LEU A 302 0.66 2.34 -7.71
CA LEU A 302 1.17 1.01 -8.00
C LEU A 302 1.22 0.14 -6.74
N GLU A 303 0.74 -1.10 -6.85
CA GLU A 303 0.98 -2.19 -5.89
C GLU A 303 1.57 -3.41 -6.61
N THR A 304 2.35 -3.15 -7.65
CA THR A 304 3.02 -4.16 -8.46
C THR A 304 4.09 -4.89 -7.65
N PRO A 305 4.36 -6.18 -7.93
CA PRO A 305 5.06 -7.07 -7.00
C PRO A 305 6.57 -6.82 -6.83
N GLU A 306 7.20 -6.00 -7.69
CA GLU A 306 8.65 -5.77 -7.70
C GLU A 306 8.97 -4.28 -7.41
N PRO A 307 9.15 -3.89 -6.14
CA PRO A 307 9.40 -2.49 -5.76
C PRO A 307 10.59 -1.84 -6.46
N GLU A 308 11.62 -2.63 -6.78
CA GLU A 308 12.82 -2.19 -7.51
C GLU A 308 12.50 -1.71 -8.93
N THR A 309 11.32 -2.04 -9.48
CA THR A 309 10.88 -1.58 -10.79
C THR A 309 9.98 -0.36 -10.77
N TRP A 310 9.47 0.06 -9.60
CA TRP A 310 8.52 1.17 -9.50
C TRP A 310 9.03 2.46 -10.14
N ALA A 311 10.30 2.82 -9.94
CA ALA A 311 10.88 4.01 -10.59
C ALA A 311 10.81 3.94 -12.13
N THR A 312 11.01 2.74 -12.70
CA THR A 312 10.86 2.53 -14.15
C THR A 312 9.40 2.54 -14.58
N GLU A 313 8.51 1.90 -13.81
CA GLU A 313 7.08 1.83 -14.09
C GLU A 313 6.43 3.22 -14.04
N ILE A 314 6.67 4.00 -12.98
CA ILE A 314 6.22 5.40 -12.85
C ILE A 314 6.71 6.24 -14.03
N LYS A 315 7.99 6.09 -14.43
CA LYS A 315 8.51 6.81 -15.60
C LYS A 315 7.83 6.40 -16.90
N VAL A 316 7.44 5.13 -17.05
CA VAL A 316 6.67 4.68 -18.22
C VAL A 316 5.25 5.23 -18.19
N LEU A 317 4.57 5.21 -17.05
CA LEU A 317 3.23 5.77 -16.86
C LEU A 317 3.21 7.29 -17.16
N ASN A 318 4.17 8.05 -16.62
CA ASN A 318 4.30 9.48 -16.92
C ASN A 318 4.62 9.74 -18.40
N GLU A 319 5.32 8.85 -19.08
CA GLU A 319 5.50 8.97 -20.54
C GLU A 319 4.19 8.67 -21.28
N LEU A 320 3.42 7.67 -20.85
CA LEU A 320 2.11 7.36 -21.42
C LEU A 320 1.13 8.53 -21.32
N SER A 321 1.08 9.26 -20.19
CA SER A 321 0.14 10.37 -20.01
C SER A 321 0.33 11.52 -21.01
N THR A 322 1.54 11.67 -21.55
CA THR A 322 1.89 12.66 -22.58
C THR A 322 1.70 12.14 -24.01
N CYS A 323 1.38 10.86 -24.19
CA CYS A 323 1.22 10.28 -25.52
C CYS A 323 -0.16 10.59 -26.10
N THR A 324 -0.21 11.31 -27.22
CA THR A 324 -1.46 11.47 -27.99
C THR A 324 -1.91 10.15 -28.64
N LYS A 325 -0.96 9.30 -29.04
CA LYS A 325 -1.22 7.97 -29.59
C LYS A 325 -0.15 6.98 -29.14
N LEU A 326 -0.58 5.79 -28.70
CA LEU A 326 0.31 4.68 -28.38
C LEU A 326 0.41 3.74 -29.59
N ASP A 327 1.41 3.95 -30.45
CA ASP A 327 1.68 3.03 -31.55
C ASP A 327 2.47 1.78 -31.08
N GLU A 328 2.48 0.75 -31.91
CA GLU A 328 3.13 -0.54 -31.62
C GLU A 328 4.65 -0.41 -31.40
N LYS A 329 5.32 0.54 -32.06
CA LYS A 329 6.77 0.75 -31.88
C LYS A 329 7.04 1.34 -30.50
N LYS A 330 6.28 2.35 -30.09
CA LYS A 330 6.38 2.99 -28.77
C LYS A 330 5.99 2.01 -27.66
N LYS A 331 4.88 1.29 -27.82
CA LYS A 331 4.44 0.23 -26.90
C LYS A 331 5.56 -0.80 -26.66
N LYS A 332 6.16 -1.33 -27.73
CA LYS A 332 7.29 -2.28 -27.62
C LYS A 332 8.50 -1.67 -26.91
N ALA A 333 8.83 -0.41 -27.16
CA ALA A 333 9.94 0.29 -26.52
C ALA A 333 9.71 0.47 -25.00
N LEU A 334 8.51 0.88 -24.59
CA LEU A 334 8.13 1.03 -23.18
C LEU A 334 8.16 -0.31 -22.44
N LEU A 335 7.55 -1.36 -23.01
CA LEU A 335 7.59 -2.71 -22.46
C LEU A 335 9.03 -3.24 -22.35
N CYS A 336 9.89 -2.93 -23.32
CA CYS A 336 11.31 -3.30 -23.27
C CYS A 336 12.02 -2.70 -22.06
N ARG A 337 11.70 -1.46 -21.67
CA ARG A 337 12.28 -0.81 -20.49
C ARG A 337 11.85 -1.49 -19.20
N ILE A 338 10.57 -1.79 -19.04
CA ILE A 338 10.05 -2.50 -17.85
C ILE A 338 10.69 -3.89 -17.77
N ARG A 339 10.73 -4.65 -18.87
CA ARG A 339 11.40 -5.97 -18.92
C ARG A 339 12.89 -5.90 -18.57
N LYS A 340 13.60 -4.86 -19.01
CA LYS A 340 15.00 -4.64 -18.63
C LYS A 340 15.14 -4.33 -17.14
N SER A 341 14.21 -3.57 -16.55
CA SER A 341 14.18 -3.29 -15.11
C SER A 341 13.96 -4.56 -14.31
N LEU A 342 12.96 -5.37 -14.68
CA LEU A 342 12.68 -6.66 -14.05
C LEU A 342 13.88 -7.60 -14.09
N LYS A 343 14.55 -7.70 -15.25
CA LYS A 343 15.78 -8.51 -15.38
C LYS A 343 16.92 -8.04 -14.46
N ARG A 344 16.99 -6.73 -14.14
CA ARG A 344 18.01 -6.16 -13.24
C ARG A 344 17.64 -6.33 -11.77
N ALA A 345 16.36 -6.25 -11.43
CA ALA A 345 15.87 -6.52 -10.08
C ALA A 345 16.19 -7.97 -9.65
N GLY A 346 16.27 -8.87 -10.63
CA GLY A 346 16.56 -10.29 -10.40
C GLY A 346 15.27 -11.08 -10.20
N PRO A 347 15.38 -12.37 -9.84
CA PRO A 347 14.18 -13.14 -9.49
C PRO A 347 13.51 -12.52 -8.27
N PRO A 348 12.16 -12.53 -8.18
CA PRO A 348 11.43 -12.00 -7.04
C PRO A 348 12.06 -12.50 -5.74
N TYR A 349 12.31 -11.58 -4.80
CA TYR A 349 12.77 -11.95 -3.47
C TYR A 349 11.72 -12.85 -2.81
N ARG A 350 11.93 -14.17 -2.84
CA ARG A 350 11.11 -15.13 -2.10
C ARG A 350 11.45 -15.00 -0.62
N ALA A 351 10.75 -14.13 0.09
CA ALA A 351 10.73 -14.14 1.55
C ALA A 351 10.13 -15.48 2.03
N GLY A 352 10.98 -16.47 2.30
CA GLY A 352 10.57 -17.81 2.70
C GLY A 352 11.62 -18.87 2.36
N SER A 353 12.76 -18.82 3.04
CA SER A 353 13.69 -19.95 3.08
C SER A 353 12.96 -21.20 3.61
N LYS A 354 12.89 -22.24 2.78
CA LYS A 354 12.44 -23.59 3.20
C LYS A 354 13.30 -24.08 4.38
N PRO A 355 12.75 -24.84 5.33
CA PRO A 355 13.57 -25.53 6.32
C PRO A 355 14.41 -26.58 5.61
N ASN A 356 15.71 -26.60 5.90
CA ASN A 356 16.58 -27.73 5.60
C ASN A 356 16.01 -28.99 6.26
N GLY A 357 15.60 -29.97 5.46
CA GLY A 357 15.17 -31.29 5.91
C GLY A 357 15.69 -32.34 4.94
N SER A 358 16.98 -32.67 5.06
CA SER A 358 17.58 -33.81 4.38
C SER A 358 17.11 -35.11 5.03
N THR A 359 16.15 -35.81 4.43
CA THR A 359 15.93 -37.24 4.71
C THR A 359 16.75 -38.04 3.73
N LYS A 360 17.91 -38.52 4.19
CA LYS A 360 18.65 -39.61 3.58
C LYS A 360 17.77 -40.86 3.63
N THR A 361 17.39 -41.36 2.47
CA THR A 361 16.96 -42.75 2.29
C THR A 361 18.15 -43.67 2.59
N ARG A 362 18.02 -44.52 3.62
CA ARG A 362 18.89 -45.68 3.83
C ARG A 362 18.19 -46.91 3.27
N LYS A 363 18.85 -47.57 2.32
CA LYS A 363 18.61 -48.95 1.87
C LYS A 363 19.12 -49.95 2.92
N GLY A 364 18.50 -51.13 2.97
CA GLY A 364 18.96 -52.37 3.63
C GLY A 364 18.45 -52.50 5.07
N SER A 365 17.80 -53.59 5.50
CA SER A 365 17.75 -54.97 4.98
C SER A 365 16.45 -55.63 5.41
#